data_AF-A0ABD0VNF4-F1
#
_entry.id   AF-A0ABD0VNF4-F1
#
_cell.length_a   1.000
_cell.length_b   1.000
_cell.length_c   1.000
_cell.angle_alpha   90.00
_cell.angle_beta   90.00
_cell.angle_gamma   90.00
#
_symmetry.space_group_name_H-M   'P 1'
#
loop_
_entity.id
_entity.type
_entity.pdbx_description
1 polymer ?
#
loop_
_entity_poly.entity_id
_entity_poly.type
_entity_poly.pdbx_seq_one_letter_code
_entity_poly.pdbx_strand_id
1 'polypeptide(L)'
;MVWHKKYALRYSATAWMAFKGGLKTADILNARGIISSNTCCFCHLENESMAHLFFECSFTFNIIKKFLPWLGNLLMKPNLFQVFDSVLDQGFNASHVNYYLLTVCASIYFSWRARNDRIFGGILDCQNTLPLGRSFGQPGAMLLFCPIRAWNR
;
A
#
# COMPACT_ATOMS: atom_id res chain seq x y z
N MET A 1 4.79 0.28 19.54
CA MET A 1 5.45 -0.16 18.29
C MET A 1 6.04 -1.54 18.52
N VAL A 2 5.52 -2.55 17.83
CA VAL A 2 5.83 -3.97 18.08
C VAL A 2 6.85 -4.41 17.04
N TRP A 3 8.08 -4.69 17.48
CA TRP A 3 9.19 -5.14 16.63
C TRP A 3 9.19 -6.67 16.53
N HIS A 4 8.92 -7.23 15.35
CA HIS A 4 9.08 -8.66 15.05
C HIS A 4 10.17 -8.90 13.99
N LYS A 5 10.77 -10.10 14.00
CA LYS A 5 11.84 -10.59 13.10
C LYS A 5 11.65 -10.13 11.64
N LYS A 6 12.74 -9.65 11.02
CA LYS A 6 13.00 -9.18 9.63
C LYS A 6 11.80 -9.05 8.63
N TYR A 7 10.92 -10.04 8.52
CA TYR A 7 9.74 -10.03 7.66
C TYR A 7 8.58 -9.13 8.15
N ALA A 8 8.46 -8.89 9.45
CA ALA A 8 7.46 -7.95 9.95
C ALA A 8 7.83 -6.49 9.66
N LEU A 9 9.14 -6.20 9.54
CA LEU A 9 9.63 -4.84 9.32
C LEU A 9 9.11 -4.22 8.02
N ARG A 10 9.00 -5.01 6.93
CA ARG A 10 8.44 -4.50 5.66
C ARG A 10 6.98 -4.07 5.81
N TYR A 11 6.18 -4.82 6.57
CA TYR A 11 4.77 -4.50 6.78
C TYR A 11 4.62 -3.25 7.63
N SER A 12 5.37 -3.16 8.74
CA SER A 12 5.39 -1.99 9.61
C SER A 12 5.92 -0.75 8.90
N ALA A 13 6.95 -0.89 8.06
CA ALA A 13 7.48 0.21 7.25
C ALA A 13 6.46 0.71 6.21
N THR A 14 5.75 -0.19 5.54
CA THR A 14 4.68 0.20 4.61
C THR A 14 3.50 0.85 5.33
N ALA A 15 3.09 0.32 6.48
CA ALA A 15 2.07 0.95 7.32
C ALA A 15 2.51 2.35 7.79
N TRP A 16 3.77 2.51 8.22
CA TRP A 16 4.33 3.82 8.56
C TRP A 16 4.30 4.80 7.39
N MET A 17 4.66 4.35 6.19
CA MET A 17 4.52 5.18 4.99
C MET A 17 3.06 5.54 4.71
N ALA A 18 2.10 4.65 4.98
CA ALA A 18 0.67 4.94 4.87
C ALA A 18 0.26 6.05 5.84
N PHE A 19 0.72 5.98 7.10
CA PHE A 19 0.46 7.02 8.11
C PHE A 19 1.04 8.39 7.73
N LYS A 20 2.24 8.40 7.15
CA LYS A 20 2.90 9.63 6.70
C LYS A 20 2.37 10.17 5.37
N GLY A 21 1.42 9.48 4.73
CA GLY A 21 0.94 9.83 3.40
C GLY A 21 2.01 9.67 2.30
N GLY A 22 3.04 8.87 2.56
CA GLY A 22 4.18 8.65 1.65
C GLY A 22 3.93 7.57 0.59
N LEU A 23 2.78 6.91 0.62
CA LEU A 23 2.40 5.93 -0.41
C LEU A 23 2.03 6.66 -1.70
N LYS A 24 2.58 6.20 -2.82
CA LYS A 24 2.39 6.83 -4.15
C LYS A 24 1.02 6.48 -4.77
N THR A 25 -0.08 6.89 -4.15
CA THR A 25 -1.42 6.70 -4.73
C THR A 25 -1.61 7.53 -6.00
N ALA A 26 -2.62 7.21 -6.80
CA ALA A 26 -2.93 7.94 -8.04
C ALA A 26 -3.04 9.46 -7.81
N ASP A 27 -3.67 9.88 -6.70
CA ASP A 27 -3.75 11.30 -6.33
C ASP A 27 -2.36 11.97 -6.23
N ILE A 28 -1.40 11.30 -5.59
CA ILE A 28 -0.03 11.83 -5.38
C ILE A 28 0.79 11.74 -6.67
N LEU A 29 0.54 10.72 -7.50
CA LEU A 29 1.19 10.58 -8.80
C LEU A 29 0.69 11.65 -9.79
N ASN A 30 -0.61 11.90 -9.83
CA ASN A 30 -1.23 12.94 -10.65
C ASN A 30 -0.77 14.34 -10.20
N ALA A 31 -0.67 14.60 -8.89
CA ALA A 31 -0.10 15.84 -8.37
C ALA A 31 1.38 16.07 -8.78
N ARG A 32 2.10 15.00 -9.14
CA ARG A 32 3.49 15.04 -9.64
C ARG A 32 3.59 15.01 -11.16
N GLY A 33 2.47 15.09 -11.88
CA GLY A 33 2.43 15.07 -13.34
C GLY A 33 2.62 13.68 -13.96
N ILE A 34 2.57 12.61 -13.17
CA ILE A 34 2.62 11.23 -13.68
C ILE A 34 1.19 10.81 -13.99
N ILE A 35 0.87 10.71 -15.29
CA ILE A 35 -0.45 10.31 -15.77
C ILE A 35 -0.76 8.91 -15.26
N SER A 36 -1.69 8.82 -14.32
CA SER A 36 -2.20 7.56 -13.80
C SER A 36 -3.72 7.60 -13.79
N SER A 37 -4.36 6.44 -14.02
CA SER A 37 -5.81 6.33 -13.92
C SER A 37 -6.23 6.77 -12.52
N ASN A 38 -7.03 7.83 -12.43
CA ASN A 38 -7.45 8.35 -11.13
C ASN A 38 -8.45 7.43 -10.44
N THR A 39 -8.98 6.43 -11.14
CA THR A 39 -9.92 5.43 -10.62
C THR A 39 -9.23 4.30 -9.88
N CYS A 40 -9.83 3.87 -8.76
CA CYS A 40 -9.36 2.76 -7.94
C CYS A 40 -9.25 1.46 -8.75
N CYS A 41 -8.09 0.80 -8.68
CA CYS A 41 -7.83 -0.45 -9.42
C CYS A 41 -8.60 -1.68 -8.90
N PHE A 42 -9.31 -1.55 -7.77
CA PHE A 42 -10.05 -2.64 -7.15
C PHE A 42 -11.56 -2.55 -7.42
N CYS A 43 -12.15 -1.37 -7.18
CA CYS A 43 -13.59 -1.18 -7.35
C CYS A 43 -13.94 -0.56 -8.71
N HIS A 44 -13.01 0.14 -9.37
CA HIS A 44 -13.23 0.89 -10.62
C HIS A 44 -14.38 1.91 -10.58
N LEU A 45 -14.86 2.30 -9.39
CA LEU A 45 -16.03 3.15 -9.19
C LEU A 45 -15.67 4.55 -8.70
N GLU A 46 -14.73 4.66 -7.77
CA GLU A 46 -14.32 5.93 -7.14
C GLU A 46 -12.85 6.23 -7.41
N ASN A 47 -12.43 7.46 -7.09
CA ASN A 47 -11.04 7.88 -7.23
C ASN A 47 -10.12 7.19 -6.21
N GLU A 48 -8.90 6.86 -6.63
CA GLU A 48 -7.89 6.19 -5.80
C GLU A 48 -7.21 7.17 -4.84
N SER A 49 -7.80 7.32 -3.66
CA SER A 49 -7.15 7.94 -2.50
C SER A 49 -6.58 6.89 -1.54
N MET A 50 -5.69 7.29 -0.62
CA MET A 50 -5.20 6.38 0.43
C MET A 50 -6.34 5.86 1.33
N ALA A 51 -7.28 6.74 1.69
CA ALA A 51 -8.45 6.35 2.47
C ALA A 51 -9.30 5.35 1.70
N HIS A 52 -9.54 5.61 0.41
CA HIS A 52 -10.30 4.72 -0.44
C HIS A 52 -9.61 3.37 -0.64
N LEU A 53 -8.32 3.36 -0.97
CA LEU A 53 -7.56 2.15 -1.23
C LEU A 53 -7.61 1.15 -0.07
N PHE A 54 -7.56 1.64 1.16
CA PHE A 54 -7.49 0.79 2.36
C PHE A 54 -8.84 0.57 3.05
N PHE A 55 -9.69 1.59 3.20
CA PHE A 55 -10.87 1.51 4.08
C PHE A 55 -12.20 1.84 3.41
N GLU A 56 -12.22 2.66 2.36
CA GLU A 56 -13.50 3.00 1.70
C GLU A 56 -13.82 2.10 0.50
N CYS A 57 -12.82 1.48 -0.11
CA CYS A 57 -13.03 0.53 -1.19
C CYS A 57 -13.76 -0.71 -0.66
N SER A 58 -14.91 -1.03 -1.24
CA SER A 58 -15.73 -2.20 -0.86
C SER A 58 -14.94 -3.51 -0.89
N PHE A 59 -14.08 -3.69 -1.91
CA PHE A 59 -13.20 -4.84 -2.03
C PHE A 59 -12.23 -4.98 -0.85
N THR A 60 -11.41 -3.94 -0.59
CA THR A 60 -10.42 -3.97 0.49
C THR A 60 -11.09 -4.04 1.86
N PHE A 61 -12.19 -3.30 2.06
CA PHE A 61 -12.93 -3.31 3.31
C PHE A 61 -13.50 -4.70 3.64
N ASN A 62 -14.03 -5.42 2.64
CA ASN A 62 -14.49 -6.79 2.83
C ASN A 62 -13.36 -7.75 3.24
N ILE A 63 -12.13 -7.54 2.75
CA ILE A 63 -10.96 -8.31 3.16
C ILE A 63 -10.61 -8.00 4.62
N ILE A 64 -10.51 -6.72 4.97
CA ILE A 64 -10.16 -6.29 6.34
C ILE A 64 -11.23 -6.75 7.35
N LYS A 65 -12.52 -6.70 7.00
CA LYS A 65 -13.63 -7.17 7.85
C LYS A 65 -13.53 -8.66 8.19
N LYS A 66 -12.93 -9.49 7.32
CA LYS A 66 -12.68 -10.91 7.62
C LYS A 66 -11.61 -11.09 8.70
N PHE A 67 -10.64 -10.18 8.78
CA PHE A 67 -9.58 -10.22 9.79
C PHE A 67 -9.99 -9.51 11.09
N LEU A 68 -10.76 -8.42 10.98
CA LEU A 68 -11.21 -7.60 12.10
C LEU A 68 -12.75 -7.57 12.09
N PRO A 69 -13.42 -8.58 12.67
CA PRO A 69 -14.87 -8.72 12.59
C PRO A 69 -15.63 -7.56 13.25
N TRP A 70 -15.06 -6.92 14.28
CA TRP A 70 -15.68 -5.78 14.98
C TRP A 70 -15.80 -4.53 14.12
N LEU A 71 -14.94 -4.34 13.11
CA LEU A 71 -15.07 -3.23 12.16
C LEU A 71 -16.35 -3.33 11.34
N GLY A 72 -16.94 -4.53 11.24
CA GLY A 72 -18.18 -4.77 10.54
C GLY A 72 -19.42 -4.12 11.16
N ASN A 73 -19.33 -3.73 12.42
CA ASN A 73 -20.42 -3.13 13.19
C ASN A 73 -20.32 -1.59 13.28
N LEU A 74 -19.27 -1.01 12.68
CA LEU A 74 -19.10 0.44 12.66
C LEU A 74 -20.10 1.07 11.69
N LEU A 75 -20.80 2.11 12.15
CA LEU A 75 -21.75 2.89 11.34
C LEU A 75 -21.07 3.64 10.20
N MET A 76 -19.78 3.99 10.36
CA MET A 76 -18.97 4.68 9.37
C MET A 76 -17.70 3.91 9.05
N LYS A 77 -17.19 4.09 7.82
CA LYS A 77 -15.90 3.55 7.39
C LYS A 77 -14.77 4.20 8.21
N PRO A 78 -14.00 3.42 8.98
CA PRO A 78 -12.97 3.97 9.85
C PRO A 78 -11.75 4.44 9.05
N ASN A 79 -11.06 5.45 9.57
CA ASN A 79 -9.76 5.84 9.03
C ASN A 79 -8.64 4.90 9.53
N LEU A 80 -7.44 5.03 8.94
CA LEU A 80 -6.28 4.21 9.31
C LEU A 80 -5.97 4.28 10.82
N PHE A 81 -6.01 5.48 11.41
CA PHE A 81 -5.75 5.66 12.84
C PHE A 81 -6.82 5.00 13.71
N GLN A 82 -8.09 5.19 13.38
CA GLN A 82 -9.23 4.59 14.07
C GLN A 82 -9.18 3.07 14.04
N VAL A 83 -8.68 2.45 12.96
CA VAL A 83 -8.50 1.00 12.93
C VAL A 83 -7.43 0.55 13.93
N PHE A 84 -6.29 1.24 14.00
CA PHE A 84 -5.26 0.91 14.97
C PHE A 84 -5.72 1.15 16.41
N ASP A 85 -6.41 2.26 16.66
CA ASP A 85 -6.98 2.60 17.96
C ASP A 85 -8.03 1.55 18.38
N SER A 86 -8.90 1.16 17.44
CA SER A 86 -9.90 0.13 17.67
C SER A 86 -9.32 -1.24 18.03
N VAL A 87 -8.06 -1.54 17.68
CA VAL A 87 -7.37 -2.78 18.07
C VAL A 87 -6.87 -2.69 19.51
N LEU A 88 -6.43 -1.50 19.93
CA LEU A 88 -5.93 -1.24 21.29
C LEU A 88 -7.08 -1.21 22.30
N ASP A 89 -8.25 -0.70 21.89
CA ASP A 89 -9.42 -0.53 22.76
C ASP A 89 -10.22 -1.81 23.03
N GLN A 90 -9.96 -2.92 22.34
CA GLN A 90 -10.71 -4.18 22.56
C GLN A 90 -10.41 -4.87 23.90
N GLY A 91 -9.44 -4.36 24.67
CA GLY A 91 -9.02 -5.01 25.93
C GLY A 91 -8.34 -6.37 25.72
N PHE A 92 -7.76 -6.59 24.54
CA PHE A 92 -7.06 -7.84 24.23
C PHE A 92 -5.73 -7.98 24.97
N ASN A 93 -5.30 -9.23 25.20
CA ASN A 93 -3.96 -9.53 25.69
C ASN A 93 -2.88 -9.02 24.71
N ALA A 94 -1.69 -8.70 25.21
CA ALA A 94 -0.59 -8.18 24.40
C ALA A 94 -0.27 -9.03 23.15
N SER A 95 -0.34 -10.37 23.25
CA SER A 95 -0.13 -11.27 22.10
C SER A 95 -1.21 -11.12 21.02
N HIS A 96 -2.47 -10.96 21.41
CA HIS A 96 -3.57 -10.76 20.48
C HIS A 96 -3.51 -9.37 19.82
N VAL A 97 -3.20 -8.33 20.61
CA VAL A 97 -2.97 -6.98 20.08
C VAL A 97 -1.87 -7.02 19.01
N ASN A 98 -0.74 -7.67 19.30
CA ASN A 98 0.38 -7.80 18.35
C ASN A 98 -0.04 -8.54 17.08
N TYR A 99 -0.83 -9.62 17.20
CA TYR A 99 -1.34 -10.38 16.07
C TYR A 99 -2.25 -9.53 15.17
N TYR A 100 -3.20 -8.79 15.74
CA TYR A 100 -4.10 -7.94 14.97
C TYR A 100 -3.37 -6.76 14.33
N LEU A 101 -2.47 -6.09 15.05
CA LEU A 101 -1.64 -5.02 14.50
C LEU A 101 -0.79 -5.51 13.33
N LEU A 102 -0.18 -6.70 13.46
CA LEU A 102 0.59 -7.30 12.37
C LEU A 102 -0.31 -7.61 11.17
N THR A 103 -1.52 -8.10 11.42
CA THR A 103 -2.50 -8.43 10.38
C THR A 103 -2.93 -7.18 9.62
N VAL A 104 -3.25 -6.08 10.31
CA VAL A 104 -3.57 -4.79 9.69
C VAL A 104 -2.39 -4.29 8.84
N CYS A 105 -1.17 -4.29 9.38
CA CYS A 105 0.03 -3.90 8.64
C CYS A 105 0.25 -4.78 7.40
N ALA A 106 0.02 -6.09 7.51
CA ALA A 106 0.14 -7.02 6.40
C ALA A 106 -0.94 -6.76 5.33
N SER A 107 -2.20 -6.53 5.71
CA SER A 107 -3.28 -6.17 4.78
C SER A 107 -2.95 -4.92 4.00
N ILE A 108 -2.45 -3.86 4.66
CA ILE A 108 -2.01 -2.62 4.01
C ILE A 108 -0.90 -2.92 2.99
N TYR A 109 0.11 -3.69 3.39
CA TYR A 109 1.21 -4.06 2.49
C TYR A 109 0.73 -4.85 1.26
N PHE A 110 -0.11 -5.86 1.46
CA PHE A 110 -0.59 -6.70 0.35
C PHE A 110 -1.53 -5.93 -0.57
N SER A 111 -2.43 -5.10 -0.05
CA SER A 111 -3.27 -4.22 -0.87
C SER A 111 -2.42 -3.25 -1.70
N TRP A 112 -1.42 -2.64 -1.06
CA TRP A 112 -0.47 -1.75 -1.74
C TRP A 112 0.32 -2.46 -2.84
N ARG A 113 0.86 -3.65 -2.53
CA ARG A 113 1.60 -4.47 -3.49
C ARG A 113 0.72 -4.90 -4.65
N ALA A 114 -0.46 -5.42 -4.37
CA ALA A 114 -1.38 -5.89 -5.41
C ALA A 114 -1.88 -4.75 -6.31
N ARG A 115 -2.00 -3.51 -5.78
CA ARG A 115 -2.24 -2.31 -6.59
C ARG A 115 -1.06 -2.02 -7.51
N ASN A 116 0.15 -2.02 -6.98
CA ASN A 116 1.36 -1.77 -7.79
C ASN A 116 1.56 -2.83 -8.86
N ASP A 117 1.31 -4.10 -8.55
CA ASP A 117 1.39 -5.20 -9.51
C ASP A 117 0.31 -5.06 -10.61
N ARG A 118 -0.89 -4.54 -10.31
CA ARG A 118 -1.91 -4.28 -11.36
C ARG A 118 -1.57 -3.11 -12.28
N ILE A 119 -0.96 -2.06 -11.73
CA ILE A 119 -0.67 -0.84 -12.49
C ILE A 119 0.68 -0.93 -13.23
N PHE A 120 1.66 -1.62 -12.65
CA PHE A 120 3.01 -1.72 -13.20
C PHE A 120 3.44 -3.15 -13.55
N GLY A 121 2.71 -4.19 -13.13
CA GLY A 121 3.11 -5.58 -13.37
C GLY A 121 3.06 -5.99 -14.84
N GLY A 122 2.23 -5.34 -15.67
CA GLY A 122 2.28 -5.51 -17.13
C GLY A 122 3.38 -4.71 -17.83
N ILE A 123 4.02 -3.76 -17.12
CA ILE A 123 5.13 -2.93 -17.64
C ILE A 123 6.48 -3.55 -17.27
N LEU A 124 6.54 -4.39 -16.22
CA LEU A 124 7.78 -5.01 -15.74
C LEU A 124 8.19 -6.28 -16.48
N ASP A 125 7.30 -6.89 -17.29
CA ASP A 125 7.66 -8.04 -18.14
C ASP A 125 8.29 -7.63 -19.49
N CYS A 126 8.44 -6.33 -19.75
CA CYS A 126 9.12 -5.82 -20.94
C CYS A 126 10.18 -4.81 -20.53
N GLN A 127 11.45 -5.26 -20.55
CA GLN A 127 12.71 -4.49 -20.48
C GLN A 127 13.47 -4.45 -19.14
N ASN A 128 14.46 -5.34 -19.06
CA ASN A 128 15.86 -5.09 -18.66
C ASN A 128 16.31 -5.44 -17.23
N THR A 129 16.58 -6.74 -17.00
CA THR A 129 17.96 -7.13 -16.65
C THR A 129 18.84 -6.91 -17.88
N LEU A 130 19.45 -5.72 -18.02
CA LEU A 130 20.57 -5.53 -18.93
C LEU A 130 21.87 -5.48 -18.11
N PRO A 131 22.78 -6.46 -18.26
CA PRO A 131 24.17 -6.24 -17.95
C PRO A 131 24.77 -5.31 -19.00
N LEU A 132 25.60 -4.38 -18.52
CA LEU A 132 26.36 -3.38 -19.26
C LEU A 132 27.11 -3.96 -20.48
N GLY A 133 26.86 -3.39 -21.66
CA GLY A 133 27.60 -3.67 -22.88
C GLY A 133 27.34 -2.65 -23.99
N ARG A 134 28.14 -1.57 -23.98
CA ARG A 134 28.51 -0.64 -25.09
C ARG A 134 27.44 0.18 -25.87
N SER A 135 27.72 1.50 -25.81
CA SER A 135 27.77 2.52 -26.88
C SER A 135 26.49 3.07 -27.55
N PHE A 136 26.31 4.39 -27.30
CA PHE A 136 26.00 5.50 -28.24
C PHE A 136 24.66 5.56 -29.00
N GLY A 137 23.94 6.68 -28.79
CA GLY A 137 22.89 7.21 -29.69
C GLY A 137 21.78 7.98 -28.95
N GLN A 138 21.79 9.32 -29.05
CA GLN A 138 20.83 10.29 -28.46
C GLN A 138 19.40 10.25 -29.09
N PRO A 139 18.45 11.18 -28.78
CA PRO A 139 17.86 11.54 -27.49
C PRO A 139 16.31 11.56 -27.55
N GLY A 140 15.64 11.23 -26.44
CA GLY A 140 14.19 11.42 -26.29
C GLY A 140 13.78 11.04 -24.88
N ALA A 141 13.89 12.00 -23.97
CA ALA A 141 13.81 11.79 -22.53
C ALA A 141 12.44 11.24 -22.08
N MET A 142 12.40 9.96 -21.71
CA MET A 142 11.37 9.40 -20.85
C MET A 142 12.01 9.17 -19.47
N LEU A 143 11.70 10.06 -18.54
CA LEU A 143 12.16 9.98 -17.15
C LEU A 143 11.55 8.74 -16.47
N LEU A 144 12.26 7.62 -16.57
CA LEU A 144 12.02 6.41 -15.81
C LEU A 144 12.45 6.62 -14.36
N PHE A 145 11.50 6.95 -13.48
CA PHE A 145 11.70 6.78 -12.04
C PHE A 145 11.11 5.44 -11.60
N CYS A 146 11.97 4.43 -11.57
CA CYS A 146 11.78 3.22 -10.78
C CYS A 146 12.20 3.52 -9.32
N PRO A 147 11.31 3.45 -8.31
CA PRO A 147 11.72 3.68 -6.93
C PRO A 147 11.33 2.47 -6.07
N ILE A 148 12.00 1.33 -6.25
CA ILE A 148 11.86 0.18 -5.32
C ILE A 148 13.23 -0.38 -4.84
N ARG A 149 14.38 0.11 -5.34
CA ARG A 149 15.69 -0.48 -4.95
C ARG A 149 16.76 0.50 -4.45
N ALA A 150 16.36 1.51 -3.67
CA ALA A 150 17.31 2.48 -3.08
C ALA A 150 17.09 2.77 -1.58
N TRP A 151 16.52 1.84 -0.80
CA TRP A 151 16.43 1.99 0.65
C TRP A 151 16.91 0.73 1.38
N ASN A 152 18.16 0.37 1.09
CA ASN A 152 18.94 -0.51 1.94
C ASN A 152 20.42 -0.12 1.82
N ARG A 153 20.76 1.02 2.41
CA ARG A 153 22.10 1.32 2.90
C ARG A 153 21.99 2.27 4.08
#